data_AF-A0A392UN33-F1
#
_entry.id   AF-A0A392UN33-F1
#
_cell.length_a   1.000
_cell.length_b   1.000
_cell.length_c   1.000
_cell.angle_alpha   90.00
_cell.angle_beta   90.00
_cell.angle_gamma   90.00
#
_symmetry.space_group_name_H-M   'P 1'
#
loop_
_entity.id
_entity.type
_entity.pdbx_description
1 polymer ?
#
loop_
_entity_poly.entity_id
_entity_poly.type
_entity_poly.pdbx_seq_one_letter_code
_entity_poly.pdbx_strand_id
1 'polypeptide(L)' 'LSRDIMRVPIPQGLEKPPQLDTYDRLTDPDEHIENIDVLLNYRQVRGAIKCRLFPTTLRKGAMAWYKSLPAESITSW' A
#
# COMPACT_ATOMS: atom_id res chain seq x y z
N LEU A 1 8.42 3.78 4.83
CA LEU A 1 8.91 3.72 3.42
C LEU A 1 10.31 4.28 3.37
N SER A 2 11.21 3.64 2.62
CA SER A 2 12.56 4.12 2.35
C SER A 2 12.54 5.42 1.54
N ARG A 3 13.65 6.17 1.59
CA ARG A 3 13.78 7.41 0.79
C ARG A 3 13.63 7.15 -0.70
N ASP A 4 14.13 6.03 -1.19
CA ASP A 4 14.05 5.67 -2.61
C ASP A 4 12.61 5.48 -3.05
N ILE A 5 11.79 4.79 -2.24
CA ILE A 5 10.36 4.64 -2.50
C ILE A 5 9.65 6.01 -2.48
N MET A 6 9.94 6.85 -1.49
CA MET A 6 9.31 8.16 -1.34
C MET A 6 9.62 9.13 -2.48
N ARG A 7 10.80 8.99 -3.11
CA ARG A 7 11.25 9.82 -4.24
C ARG A 7 10.65 9.43 -5.59
N VAL A 8 10.09 8.22 -5.72
CA VAL A 8 9.46 7.81 -6.99
C VAL A 8 8.22 8.67 -7.23
N PRO A 9 8.11 9.37 -8.37
CA PRO A 9 6.93 10.18 -8.68
C PRO A 9 5.69 9.30 -8.80
N ILE A 10 4.57 9.75 -8.24
CA ILE A 10 3.28 9.08 -8.45
C ILE A 10 2.85 9.35 -9.89
N PRO A 11 2.54 8.32 -10.70
CA PRO A 11 2.00 8.52 -12.04
C PRO A 11 0.70 9.33 -12.03
N GLN A 12 0.51 10.13 -13.07
CA GLN A 12 -0.73 10.87 -13.28
C GLN A 12 -1.92 9.90 -13.30
N GLY A 13 -2.99 10.22 -12.56
CA GLY A 13 -4.17 9.34 -12.41
C GLY A 13 -4.11 8.37 -11.23
N LEU A 14 -2.98 8.29 -10.51
CA LEU A 14 -2.85 7.55 -9.24
C LEU A 14 -2.70 8.47 -8.03
N GLU A 15 -2.85 9.78 -8.24
CA GLU A 15 -2.81 10.81 -7.19
C GLU A 15 -3.93 10.60 -6.16
N LYS A 16 -5.07 10.08 -6.62
CA LYS A 16 -6.14 9.59 -5.76
C LYS A 16 -5.98 8.08 -5.60
N PRO A 17 -6.05 7.56 -4.37
CA PRO A 17 -6.06 6.14 -4.15
C PRO A 17 -7.24 5.52 -4.93
N PRO A 18 -7.06 4.35 -5.56
CA PRO A 18 -8.22 3.60 -6.04
C PRO A 18 -9.17 3.35 -4.88
N GLN A 19 -10.46 3.18 -5.16
CA GLN A 19 -11.35 2.54 -4.19
C GLN A 19 -10.87 1.10 -4.04
N LEU A 20 -10.02 0.89 -3.05
CA LEU A 20 -9.49 -0.40 -2.63
C LEU A 20 -10.25 -0.80 -1.38
N ASP A 21 -10.49 -2.09 -1.23
CA ASP A 21 -11.04 -2.62 0.00
C ASP A 21 -10.14 -2.27 1.18
N THR A 22 -10.79 -2.03 2.32
CA THR A 22 -10.09 -1.55 3.51
C THR A 22 -9.90 -2.67 4.52
N TYR A 23 -8.68 -2.79 5.03
CA TYR A 23 -8.29 -3.81 6.00
C TYR A 23 -8.20 -3.22 7.40
N ASP A 24 -8.93 -3.80 8.37
CA ASP A 24 -8.86 -3.45 9.79
C ASP A 24 -8.30 -4.53 10.70
N ARG A 25 -7.75 -5.61 10.14
CA ARG A 25 -7.26 -6.81 10.83
C ARG A 25 -8.35 -7.78 11.29
N LEU A 26 -9.56 -7.71 10.74
CA LEU A 26 -10.65 -8.64 11.05
C LEU A 26 -10.87 -9.70 9.98
N THR A 27 -10.38 -9.47 8.76
CA THR A 27 -10.40 -10.43 7.65
C THR A 27 -9.04 -11.11 7.49
N ASP A 28 -8.95 -12.09 6.60
CA ASP A 28 -7.70 -12.74 6.28
C ASP A 28 -6.70 -11.73 5.67
N PRO A 29 -5.51 -11.53 6.26
CA PRO A 29 -4.48 -10.66 5.70
C PRO A 29 -3.97 -11.12 4.33
N ASP A 30 -3.91 -12.44 4.08
CA ASP A 30 -3.37 -12.99 2.84
C ASP A 30 -4.34 -12.72 1.69
N GLU A 31 -5.65 -12.92 1.92
CA GLU A 31 -6.71 -12.56 0.97
C GLU A 31 -6.70 -11.05 0.67
N HIS A 32 -6.49 -10.21 1.69
CA HIS A 32 -6.36 -8.77 1.47
C HIS A 32 -5.17 -8.43 0.59
N ILE A 33 -4.00 -9.03 0.85
CA ILE A 33 -2.79 -8.79 0.05
C ILE A 33 -3.00 -9.26 -1.39
N GLU A 34 -3.59 -10.44 -1.60
CA GLU A 34 -3.88 -10.96 -2.95
C GLU A 34 -4.80 -10.02 -3.72
N ASN A 35 -5.89 -9.56 -3.10
CA ASN A 35 -6.83 -8.61 -3.71
C ASN A 35 -6.14 -7.29 -4.10
N ILE A 36 -5.31 -6.75 -3.22
CA ILE A 36 -4.53 -5.55 -3.52
C ILE A 36 -3.54 -5.80 -4.65
N ASP A 37 -2.84 -6.95 -4.67
CA ASP A 37 -1.86 -7.25 -5.70
C ASP A 37 -2.53 -7.38 -7.08
N VAL A 38 -3.66 -8.09 -7.18
CA VAL A 38 -4.46 -8.20 -8.40
C VAL A 38 -4.88 -6.83 -8.92
N LEU A 39 -5.43 -5.97 -8.05
CA LEU A 39 -5.91 -4.63 -8.45
C LEU A 39 -4.77 -3.72 -8.91
N LEU A 40 -3.63 -3.74 -8.21
CA LEU A 40 -2.47 -2.93 -8.56
C LEU A 40 -1.80 -3.44 -9.84
N ASN A 41 -1.72 -4.77 -10.03
CA ASN A 41 -1.21 -5.37 -11.26
C ASN A 41 -2.08 -5.04 -12.48
N TYR A 42 -3.40 -5.09 -12.34
CA TYR A 42 -4.34 -4.68 -13.41
C TYR A 42 -4.11 -3.24 -13.86
N ARG A 43 -3.81 -2.34 -12.92
CA ARG A 43 -3.47 -0.93 -13.18
C ARG A 43 -2.02 -0.71 -13.61
N GLN A 44 -1.27 -1.79 -13.84
CA GLN A 44 0.16 -1.77 -14.18
C GLN A 44 1.03 -1.01 -13.16
N VAL A 45 0.60 -1.00 -11.90
CA VAL A 45 1.36 -0.40 -10.80
C VAL A 45 2.44 -1.37 -10.35
N ARG A 46 3.68 -0.89 -10.18
CA ARG A 46 4.82 -1.74 -9.87
C ARG A 46 5.68 -1.18 -8.74
N GLY A 47 6.38 -2.08 -8.05
CA GLY A 47 7.44 -1.79 -7.08
C GLY A 47 7.06 -0.69 -6.08
N ALA A 48 7.89 0.35 -6.02
CA ALA A 48 7.76 1.47 -5.10
C ALA A 48 6.37 2.12 -5.07
N ILE A 49 5.67 2.19 -6.21
CA ILE A 49 4.33 2.79 -6.25
C ILE A 49 3.33 1.93 -5.49
N LYS A 50 3.45 0.59 -5.54
CA LYS A 50 2.61 -0.30 -4.74
C LYS A 50 2.80 -0.05 -3.24
N CYS A 51 4.05 0.11 -2.77
CA CYS A 51 4.35 0.47 -1.39
C CYS A 51 3.73 1.80 -0.95
N ARG A 52 3.63 2.77 -1.85
CA ARG A 52 2.98 4.07 -1.58
C ARG A 52 1.46 3.98 -1.53
N LEU A 53 0.85 3.06 -2.27
CA LEU A 53 -0.60 2.86 -2.31
C LEU A 53 -1.11 1.93 -1.21
N PHE A 54 -0.36 0.90 -0.82
CA PHE A 54 -0.81 -0.05 0.21
C PHE A 54 -1.33 0.59 1.51
N PRO A 55 -0.70 1.63 2.08
CA PRO A 55 -1.19 2.25 3.31
C PRO A 55 -2.59 2.85 3.17
N THR A 56 -3.03 3.20 1.96
CA THR A 56 -4.37 3.75 1.71
C THR A 56 -5.47 2.70 1.86
N THR A 57 -5.09 1.42 1.90
CA THR A 57 -5.99 0.27 2.11
C THR A 57 -6.16 -0.03 3.60
N LEU A 58 -5.37 0.57 4.48
CA LEU A 58 -5.38 0.25 5.90
C LEU A 58 -6.31 1.17 6.67
N ARG A 59 -7.09 0.61 7.58
CA ARG A 59 -7.93 1.39 8.53
C ARG A 59 -7.76 0.90 9.96
N LYS A 60 -8.23 1.70 10.92
CA LYS A 60 -8.28 1.35 12.35
C LYS A 60 -6.94 0.75 12.85
N GLY A 61 -6.97 -0.46 13.38
CA GLY A 61 -5.81 -1.16 13.94
C GLY A 61 -4.69 -1.44 12.94
N ALA A 62 -5.02 -1.71 11.66
CA ALA A 62 -4.01 -1.93 10.63
C ALA A 62 -3.21 -0.65 10.36
N MET A 63 -3.90 0.49 10.28
CA MET A 63 -3.26 1.80 10.13
C MET A 63 -2.41 2.16 11.35
N ALA A 64 -2.85 1.81 12.57
CA ALA A 64 -2.07 2.01 13.78
C ALA A 64 -0.77 1.18 13.78
N TRP A 65 -0.85 -0.08 13.38
CA TRP A 65 0.33 -0.94 13.19
C TRP A 65 1.28 -0.34 12.15
N TYR A 66 0.78 0.06 10.99
CA TYR A 66 1.61 0.66 9.93
C TYR A 66 2.36 1.91 10.43
N LYS A 67 1.70 2.77 11.21
CA LYS A 67 2.32 3.96 11.82
C LYS A 67 3.35 3.64 12.91
N SER A 68 3.30 2.46 13.50
CA SER A 68 4.27 2.00 14.51
C SER A 68 5.55 1.42 13.90
N LEU A 69 5.58 1.19 12.59
CA LEU A 69 6.77 0.68 11.92
C LEU A 69 7.93 1.70 12.03
N PRO A 70 9.18 1.25 12.20
CA PRO A 70 10.33 2.14 12.18
C PRO A 70 10.39 2.95 10.87
N ALA A 71 10.91 4.18 10.94
CA ALA A 71 11.15 4.98 9.75
C ALA A 71 12.04 4.20 8.77
N GLU A 72 11.75 4.33 7.47
CA GLU A 72 12.53 3.71 6.39
C GLU A 72 12.59 2.16 6.41
N SER A 73 11.80 1.47 7.24
CA SER A 73 11.80 -0.01 7.35
C SER A 73 11.25 -0.76 6.14
N ILE A 74 10.35 -0.13 5.38
CA ILE A 74 9.78 -0.69 4.16
C ILE A 74 10.64 -0.26 2.98
N THR A 75 11.38 -1.18 2.39
CA THR A 75 12.37 -0.94 1.32
C THR A 75 11.97 -1.51 -0.04
N SER A 76 11.01 -2.44 -0.10
CA SER A 76 10.46 -3.03 -1.32
C SER A 76 8.97 -3.30 -1.21
N TRP A 77 8.35 -3.72 -2.33
CA TRP A 77 7.04 -4.37 -2.33
C TRP A 77 7.18 -5.77 -1.72
#